data_AF-A0A7M5UF51-F1
#
_entry.id   AF-A0A7M5UF51-F1
#
_cell.length_a   1.000
_cell.length_b   1.000
_cell.length_c   1.000
_cell.angle_alpha   90.00
_cell.angle_beta   90.00
_cell.angle_gamma   90.00
#
_symmetry.space_group_name_H-M   'P 1'
#
loop_
_entity.id
_entity.type
_entity.pdbx_description
1 polymer ?
#
loop_
_entity_poly.entity_id
_entity_poly.type
_entity_poly.pdbx_seq_one_letter_code
_entity_poly.pdbx_strand_id
1 'polypeptide(L)'
;MYGFSDWISNLAVLLQAVPFPAEALKDETFQSFLAKMMVTFAKDNNCEVHQSILPIREEKDGWVHHFAPGGVCCHNDGTLFSNLMSHLIKCCCKRKKMLLTLKNTMLGLFTLMAIRGDKYCIEALVSLLDFDLMKDEEENLEIIAALQSSDEGQKQYDQLCTKKEEFINMKKSGGPHKLTLPSQSTDEDLIHVLKNGSFGNLQSLNLAFTSVTSDSADYIIKLPSLIHLNLWATQFDDRGLILISEHLPKLQSLNLCETAVTDEGLNALVFWKTCRF
;
A
#
# COMPACT_ATOMS: atom_id res chain seq x y z
N MET A 1 -30.19 19.99 -0.16
CA MET A 1 -30.15 20.48 1.24
C MET A 1 -28.75 20.26 1.77
N TYR A 2 -27.90 21.29 1.71
CA TYR A 2 -26.58 21.29 2.36
C TYR A 2 -26.81 21.59 3.84
N GLY A 3 -27.20 20.57 4.60
CA GLY A 3 -27.54 20.70 6.01
C GLY A 3 -26.35 20.32 6.87
N PHE A 4 -25.90 21.25 7.72
CA PHE A 4 -25.14 21.05 8.96
C PHE A 4 -24.75 19.58 9.24
N SER A 5 -23.69 19.04 8.63
CA SER A 5 -23.19 17.69 8.93
C SER A 5 -22.06 17.71 9.96
N ASP A 6 -21.57 18.90 10.33
CA ASP A 6 -20.45 19.10 11.27
C ASP A 6 -20.78 18.65 12.71
N TRP A 7 -22.06 18.43 13.04
CA TRP A 7 -22.43 17.89 14.34
C TRP A 7 -22.02 16.42 14.51
N ILE A 8 -21.88 15.66 13.43
CA ILE A 8 -21.56 14.22 13.51
C ILE A 8 -20.18 14.04 14.14
N SER A 9 -19.19 14.82 13.71
CA SER A 9 -17.84 14.77 14.30
C SER A 9 -17.83 15.18 15.77
N ASN A 10 -18.55 16.25 16.12
CA ASN A 10 -18.63 16.71 17.51
C ASN A 10 -19.34 15.70 18.41
N LEU A 11 -20.45 15.12 17.95
CA LEU A 11 -21.19 14.11 18.69
C LEU A 11 -20.39 12.82 18.82
N ALA A 12 -19.73 12.38 17.75
CA ALA A 12 -18.88 11.21 17.73
C ALA A 12 -17.78 11.28 18.80
N VAL A 13 -17.06 12.41 18.87
CA VAL A 13 -16.03 12.65 19.87
C VAL A 13 -16.61 12.72 21.29
N LEU A 14 -17.72 13.45 21.48
CA LEU A 14 -18.38 13.55 22.78
C LEU A 14 -18.76 12.16 23.30
N LEU A 15 -19.41 11.37 22.44
CA LEU A 15 -19.88 10.05 22.80
C LEU A 15 -18.72 9.09 23.03
N GLN A 16 -17.64 9.14 22.25
CA GLN A 16 -16.51 8.21 22.42
C GLN A 16 -16.08 8.03 23.88
N ALA A 17 -16.10 9.11 24.67
CA ALA A 17 -15.67 9.14 26.06
C ALA A 17 -16.74 8.79 27.11
N VAL A 18 -18.00 8.52 26.72
CA VAL A 18 -19.12 8.30 27.66
C VAL A 18 -19.23 6.81 28.04
N PRO A 19 -18.97 6.43 29.31
CA PRO A 19 -19.29 5.10 29.80
C PRO A 19 -20.78 5.01 30.13
N PHE A 20 -21.55 4.29 29.31
CA PHE A 20 -22.97 4.06 29.63
C PHE A 20 -23.12 3.03 30.75
N PRO A 21 -24.12 3.20 31.66
CA PRO A 21 -24.46 2.19 32.65
C PRO A 21 -24.80 0.85 31.99
N ALA A 22 -24.45 -0.26 32.65
CA ALA A 22 -24.73 -1.59 32.14
C ALA A 22 -26.24 -1.84 31.95
N GLU A 23 -27.08 -1.19 32.75
CA GLU A 23 -28.53 -1.23 32.67
C GLU A 23 -29.03 -0.58 31.38
N ALA A 24 -28.45 0.57 31.00
CA ALA A 24 -28.79 1.23 29.74
C ALA A 24 -28.38 0.36 28.54
N LEU A 25 -27.21 -0.28 28.61
CA LEU A 25 -26.74 -1.20 27.57
C LEU A 25 -27.58 -2.47 27.45
N LYS A 26 -28.44 -2.80 28.42
CA LYS A 26 -29.39 -3.93 28.35
C LYS A 26 -30.77 -3.53 27.80
N ASP A 27 -31.07 -2.24 27.73
CA ASP A 27 -32.34 -1.75 27.21
C ASP A 27 -32.38 -1.84 25.68
N GLU A 28 -33.35 -2.58 25.14
CA GLU A 28 -33.46 -2.83 23.70
C GLU A 28 -33.68 -1.54 22.88
N THR A 29 -34.40 -0.58 23.45
CA THR A 29 -34.67 0.70 22.80
C THR A 29 -33.37 1.48 22.66
N PHE A 30 -32.61 1.59 23.74
CA PHE A 30 -31.29 2.22 23.76
C PHE A 30 -30.33 1.54 22.78
N GLN A 31 -30.25 0.21 22.80
CA GLN A 31 -29.40 -0.56 21.88
C GLN A 31 -29.77 -0.30 20.41
N SER A 32 -31.06 -0.22 20.07
CA SER A 32 -31.53 0.07 18.72
C SER A 32 -31.10 1.47 18.26
N PHE A 33 -31.24 2.48 19.12
CA PHE A 33 -30.76 3.83 18.83
C PHE A 33 -29.25 3.86 18.65
N LEU A 34 -28.53 3.17 19.53
CA LEU A 34 -27.09 3.15 19.49
C LEU A 34 -26.56 2.44 18.22
N ALA A 35 -27.14 1.30 17.86
CA ALA A 35 -26.79 0.58 16.64
C ALA A 35 -26.93 1.47 15.39
N LYS A 36 -28.05 2.19 15.26
CA LYS A 36 -28.28 3.14 14.15
C LYS A 36 -27.24 4.24 14.12
N MET A 37 -26.86 4.75 15.29
CA MET A 37 -25.83 5.78 15.41
C MET A 37 -24.46 5.27 14.98
N MET A 38 -24.05 4.08 15.41
CA MET A 38 -22.78 3.49 15.00
C MET A 38 -22.71 3.24 13.49
N VAL A 39 -23.80 2.78 12.87
CA VAL A 39 -23.88 2.66 11.40
C VAL A 39 -23.77 4.01 10.72
N THR A 40 -24.35 5.06 11.30
CA THR A 40 -24.25 6.43 10.77
C THR A 40 -22.80 6.91 10.84
N PHE A 41 -22.13 6.72 11.97
CA PHE A 41 -20.71 7.07 12.12
C PHE A 41 -19.81 6.29 11.18
N ALA A 42 -20.05 5.00 11.00
CA ALA A 42 -19.26 4.16 10.10
C ALA A 42 -19.42 4.51 8.61
N LYS A 43 -20.53 5.15 8.24
CA LYS A 43 -20.80 5.59 6.86
C LYS A 43 -20.39 7.03 6.58
N ASP A 44 -19.88 7.73 7.59
CA ASP A 44 -19.52 9.13 7.44
C ASP A 44 -18.31 9.29 6.51
N ASN A 45 -18.29 10.38 5.73
CA ASN A 45 -17.16 10.64 4.84
C ASN A 45 -15.95 11.20 5.61
N ASN A 46 -16.17 11.77 6.81
CA ASN A 46 -15.12 12.22 7.69
C ASN A 46 -14.53 11.05 8.48
N CYS A 47 -13.32 10.66 8.10
CA CYS A 47 -12.60 9.56 8.72
C CYS A 47 -12.21 9.79 10.19
N GLU A 48 -12.30 11.01 10.73
CA GLU A 48 -12.15 11.25 12.18
C GLU A 48 -13.29 10.63 12.97
N VAL A 49 -14.50 10.60 12.40
CA VAL A 49 -15.68 9.97 12.99
C VAL A 49 -15.46 8.46 13.16
N HIS A 50 -14.80 7.81 12.21
CA HIS A 50 -14.48 6.38 12.30
C HIS A 50 -13.62 6.02 13.52
N GLN A 51 -12.74 6.92 13.98
CA GLN A 51 -11.92 6.69 15.17
C GLN A 51 -12.76 6.67 16.44
N SER A 52 -13.90 7.37 16.46
CA SER A 52 -14.78 7.43 17.62
C SER A 52 -15.49 6.09 17.91
N ILE A 53 -15.55 5.21 16.91
CA ILE A 53 -16.16 3.88 17.03
C ILE A 53 -15.18 2.89 17.69
N LEU A 54 -13.88 3.17 17.58
CA LEU A 54 -12.80 2.35 18.10
C LEU A 54 -12.46 2.73 19.56
N PRO A 55 -11.77 1.83 20.28
CA PRO A 55 -11.22 2.13 21.61
C PRO A 55 -10.44 3.44 21.68
N ILE A 56 -10.63 4.20 22.77
CA ILE A 56 -9.76 5.35 23.08
C ILE A 56 -8.36 4.88 23.50
N ARG A 57 -8.27 3.76 24.20
CA ARG A 57 -7.03 3.17 24.74
C ARG A 57 -7.01 1.68 24.44
N GLU A 58 -5.83 1.10 24.26
CA GLU A 58 -5.66 -0.30 23.85
C GLU A 58 -6.30 -1.32 24.82
N GLU A 59 -6.37 -0.99 26.11
CA GLU A 59 -6.91 -1.88 27.15
C GLU A 59 -8.41 -1.68 27.46
N LYS A 60 -9.12 -0.88 26.65
CA LYS A 60 -10.53 -0.56 26.91
C LYS A 60 -11.40 -0.96 25.74
N ASP A 61 -12.57 -1.48 26.05
CA ASP A 61 -13.61 -1.73 25.06
C ASP A 61 -14.04 -0.41 24.43
N GLY A 62 -14.00 -0.37 23.10
CA GLY A 62 -14.64 0.67 22.30
C GLY A 62 -16.08 0.30 21.99
N TRP A 63 -16.83 1.24 21.41
CA TRP A 63 -18.23 1.05 21.02
C TRP A 63 -18.47 -0.19 20.17
N VAL A 64 -17.53 -0.45 19.25
CA VAL A 64 -17.53 -1.62 18.39
C VAL A 64 -17.56 -2.96 19.16
N HIS A 65 -16.97 -3.03 20.35
CA HIS A 65 -16.86 -4.26 21.15
C HIS A 65 -18.22 -4.69 21.71
N HIS A 66 -19.11 -3.74 22.02
CA HIS A 66 -20.46 -4.05 22.49
C HIS A 66 -21.29 -4.79 21.44
N PHE A 67 -21.00 -4.59 20.16
CA PHE A 67 -21.69 -5.22 19.04
C PHE A 67 -20.97 -6.45 18.47
N ALA A 68 -19.74 -6.72 18.92
CA ALA A 68 -18.98 -7.89 18.56
C ALA A 68 -19.54 -9.16 19.23
N PRO A 69 -19.25 -10.37 18.71
CA PRO A 69 -19.64 -11.62 19.38
C PRO A 69 -19.21 -11.64 20.86
N GLY A 70 -20.16 -11.92 21.75
CA GLY A 70 -19.95 -11.88 23.21
C GLY A 70 -20.19 -10.51 23.86
N GLY A 71 -20.40 -9.46 23.06
CA GLY A 71 -20.76 -8.12 23.54
C GLY A 71 -22.24 -8.02 23.96
N VAL A 72 -22.51 -7.12 24.91
CA VAL A 72 -23.85 -6.93 25.54
C VAL A 72 -24.93 -6.52 24.54
N CYS A 73 -24.55 -5.89 23.43
CA CYS A 73 -25.47 -5.41 22.38
C CYS A 73 -25.47 -6.31 21.13
N CYS A 74 -24.88 -7.51 21.20
CA CYS A 74 -24.78 -8.42 20.07
C CYS A 74 -25.95 -9.41 20.01
N HIS A 75 -26.88 -9.19 19.07
CA HIS A 75 -28.08 -10.04 18.91
C HIS A 75 -28.00 -11.08 17.79
N ASN A 76 -27.14 -10.87 16.78
CA ASN A 76 -27.11 -11.65 15.54
C ASN A 76 -25.69 -12.12 15.20
N ASP A 77 -25.02 -12.78 16.15
CA ASP A 77 -23.69 -13.39 15.95
C ASP A 77 -22.61 -12.45 15.37
N GLY A 78 -22.71 -11.14 15.63
CA GLY A 78 -21.77 -10.13 15.14
C GLY A 78 -22.11 -9.55 13.76
N THR A 79 -23.32 -9.72 13.22
CA THR A 79 -23.70 -9.14 11.91
C THR A 79 -23.53 -7.62 11.85
N LEU A 80 -23.91 -6.91 12.93
CA LEU A 80 -23.71 -5.46 12.99
C LEU A 80 -22.22 -5.10 13.08
N PHE A 81 -21.46 -5.84 13.89
CA PHE A 81 -20.01 -5.69 13.95
C PHE A 81 -19.36 -5.83 12.58
N SER A 82 -19.71 -6.89 11.84
CA SER A 82 -19.28 -7.13 10.46
C SER A 82 -19.61 -5.94 9.53
N ASN A 83 -20.82 -5.41 9.61
CA ASN A 83 -21.23 -4.23 8.85
C ASN A 83 -20.38 -2.99 9.19
N LEU A 84 -20.12 -2.74 10.48
CA LEU A 84 -19.20 -1.66 10.88
C LEU A 84 -17.80 -1.88 10.28
N MET A 85 -17.28 -3.11 10.33
CA MET A 85 -15.96 -3.45 9.78
C MET A 85 -15.88 -3.21 8.27
N SER A 86 -16.95 -3.49 7.53
CA SER A 86 -17.01 -3.28 6.08
C SER A 86 -16.73 -1.84 5.65
N HIS A 87 -16.98 -0.88 6.54
CA HIS A 87 -16.70 0.53 6.31
C HIS A 87 -15.37 0.96 6.95
N LEU A 88 -15.13 0.54 8.19
CA LEU A 88 -13.91 0.91 8.91
C LEU A 88 -12.67 0.43 8.15
N ILE A 89 -12.61 -0.83 7.70
CA ILE A 89 -11.46 -1.40 6.97
C ILE A 89 -11.09 -0.58 5.71
N LYS A 90 -12.08 0.05 5.10
CA LYS A 90 -11.94 0.85 3.88
C LYS A 90 -11.61 2.33 4.13
N CYS A 91 -11.59 2.76 5.39
CA CYS A 91 -11.31 4.14 5.78
C CYS A 91 -9.91 4.61 5.35
N CYS A 92 -9.85 5.79 4.72
CA CYS A 92 -8.63 6.36 4.15
C CYS A 92 -7.63 6.85 5.19
N CYS A 93 -8.06 7.38 6.33
CA CYS A 93 -7.15 8.23 7.12
C CYS A 93 -5.97 7.48 7.71
N LYS A 94 -6.06 6.18 8.04
CA LYS A 94 -4.93 5.42 8.59
C LYS A 94 -5.09 3.90 8.43
N ARG A 95 -5.34 3.36 7.23
CA ARG A 95 -5.52 1.90 6.99
C ARG A 95 -4.53 1.03 7.80
N LYS A 96 -3.23 1.36 7.78
CA LYS A 96 -2.21 0.68 8.60
C LYS A 96 -2.39 0.87 10.12
N LYS A 97 -2.63 2.10 10.62
CA LYS A 97 -2.87 2.33 12.06
C LYS A 97 -4.15 1.64 12.53
N MET A 98 -5.21 1.69 11.74
CA MET A 98 -6.46 1.03 12.05
C MET A 98 -6.26 -0.48 12.10
N LEU A 99 -5.61 -1.09 11.10
CA LEU A 99 -5.24 -2.51 11.15
C LEU A 99 -4.39 -2.83 12.39
N LEU A 100 -3.45 -1.96 12.78
CA LEU A 100 -2.67 -2.12 14.02
C LEU A 100 -3.54 -2.02 15.28
N THR A 101 -4.50 -1.08 15.33
CA THR A 101 -5.46 -0.98 16.44
C THR A 101 -6.32 -2.24 16.52
N LEU A 102 -6.83 -2.72 15.39
CA LEU A 102 -7.62 -3.96 15.33
C LEU A 102 -6.78 -5.18 15.74
N LYS A 103 -5.53 -5.26 15.28
CA LYS A 103 -4.58 -6.28 15.73
C LYS A 103 -4.43 -6.24 17.25
N ASN A 104 -4.10 -5.08 17.82
CA ASN A 104 -3.75 -4.97 19.23
C ASN A 104 -4.95 -5.20 20.17
N THR A 105 -6.17 -4.90 19.72
CA THR A 105 -7.35 -4.87 20.59
C THR A 105 -8.40 -5.93 20.26
N MET A 106 -8.44 -6.43 19.02
CA MET A 106 -9.56 -7.22 18.52
C MET A 106 -9.16 -8.47 17.74
N LEU A 107 -7.88 -8.85 17.68
CA LEU A 107 -7.42 -9.96 16.83
C LEU A 107 -8.27 -11.23 16.98
N GLY A 108 -8.51 -11.67 18.21
CA GLY A 108 -9.35 -12.85 18.49
C GLY A 108 -10.78 -12.76 17.95
N LEU A 109 -11.38 -11.57 17.93
CA LEU A 109 -12.73 -11.35 17.37
C LEU A 109 -12.72 -11.46 15.83
N PHE A 110 -11.70 -10.92 15.18
CA PHE A 110 -11.52 -11.07 13.74
C PHE A 110 -11.28 -12.52 13.35
N THR A 111 -10.42 -13.22 14.10
CA THR A 111 -10.16 -14.65 13.93
C THR A 111 -11.46 -15.46 14.06
N LEU A 112 -12.24 -15.23 15.11
CA LEU A 112 -13.54 -15.90 15.31
C LEU A 112 -14.52 -15.64 14.15
N MET A 113 -14.64 -14.38 13.73
CA MET A 113 -15.55 -14.01 12.63
C MET A 113 -15.08 -14.58 11.29
N ALA A 114 -13.77 -14.65 11.05
CA ALA A 114 -13.20 -15.28 9.86
C ALA A 114 -13.46 -16.79 9.83
N ILE A 115 -13.38 -17.47 10.98
CA ILE A 115 -13.76 -18.90 11.10
C ILE A 115 -15.23 -19.11 10.72
N ARG A 116 -16.10 -18.13 11.03
CA ARG A 116 -17.52 -18.13 10.65
C ARG A 116 -17.76 -17.73 9.19
N GLY A 117 -16.71 -17.46 8.42
CA GLY A 117 -16.81 -17.04 7.00
C GLY A 117 -17.15 -15.57 6.79
N ASP A 118 -16.94 -14.70 7.79
CA ASP A 118 -17.21 -13.27 7.62
C ASP A 118 -16.21 -12.61 6.67
N LYS A 119 -16.71 -12.20 5.51
CA LYS A 119 -15.90 -11.64 4.42
C LYS A 119 -15.06 -10.43 4.84
N TYR A 120 -15.58 -9.54 5.68
CA TYR A 120 -14.87 -8.31 6.03
C TYR A 120 -13.77 -8.58 7.06
N CYS A 121 -14.02 -9.49 8.00
CA CYS A 121 -12.98 -9.90 8.93
C CYS A 121 -11.87 -10.70 8.24
N ILE A 122 -12.23 -11.57 7.28
CA ILE A 122 -11.29 -12.22 6.37
C ILE A 122 -10.42 -11.19 5.64
N GLU A 123 -11.04 -10.17 5.02
CA GLU A 123 -10.32 -9.10 4.31
C GLU A 123 -9.34 -8.34 5.22
N ALA A 124 -9.72 -8.09 6.48
CA ALA A 124 -8.83 -7.47 7.47
C ALA A 124 -7.63 -8.36 7.82
N LEU A 125 -7.86 -9.65 8.09
CA LEU A 125 -6.79 -10.60 8.42
C LEU A 125 -5.83 -10.79 7.25
N VAL A 126 -6.35 -10.94 6.02
CA VAL A 126 -5.53 -10.98 4.80
C VAL A 126 -4.72 -9.71 4.65
N SER A 127 -5.30 -8.54 4.97
CA SER A 127 -4.57 -7.27 4.96
C SER A 127 -3.44 -7.23 6.00
N LEU A 128 -3.64 -7.80 7.20
CA LEU A 128 -2.57 -7.90 8.22
C LEU A 128 -1.38 -8.71 7.69
N LEU A 129 -1.63 -9.81 6.98
CA LEU A 129 -0.62 -10.68 6.37
C LEU A 129 0.04 -10.05 5.12
N ASP A 130 -0.69 -9.27 4.33
CA ASP A 130 -0.16 -8.57 3.14
C ASP A 130 0.76 -7.41 3.55
N PHE A 131 0.41 -6.67 4.59
CA PHE A 131 1.20 -5.54 5.10
C PHE A 131 2.31 -5.93 6.09
N ASP A 132 2.48 -7.22 6.38
CA ASP A 132 3.50 -7.74 7.30
C ASP A 132 3.43 -7.06 8.69
N LEU A 133 2.21 -6.93 9.23
CA LEU A 133 1.96 -6.26 10.51
C LEU A 133 2.09 -7.18 11.73
N MET A 134 2.26 -8.48 11.49
CA MET A 134 2.39 -9.54 12.47
C MET A 134 3.85 -9.95 12.57
N LYS A 135 4.49 -9.65 13.71
CA LYS A 135 5.90 -9.98 13.96
C LYS A 135 6.09 -11.38 14.53
N ASP A 136 5.03 -11.92 15.12
CA ASP A 136 5.02 -13.26 15.70
C ASP A 136 4.62 -14.26 14.61
N GLU A 137 5.46 -15.26 14.38
CA GLU A 137 5.21 -16.30 13.39
C GLU A 137 4.04 -17.21 13.81
N GLU A 138 3.85 -17.44 15.11
CA GLU A 138 2.76 -18.28 15.61
C GLU A 138 1.41 -17.58 15.41
N GLU A 139 1.31 -16.28 15.73
CA GLU A 139 0.10 -15.50 15.47
C GLU A 139 -0.25 -15.48 13.97
N ASN A 140 0.76 -15.46 13.09
CA ASN A 140 0.55 -15.57 11.66
C ASN A 140 -0.04 -16.93 11.27
N LEU A 141 0.48 -18.02 11.83
CA LEU A 141 -0.02 -19.37 11.57
C LEU A 141 -1.46 -19.55 12.08
N GLU A 142 -1.79 -18.99 13.23
CA GLU A 142 -3.16 -18.99 13.75
C GLU A 142 -4.14 -18.25 12.82
N ILE A 143 -3.75 -17.08 12.33
CA ILE A 143 -4.56 -16.32 11.34
C ILE A 143 -4.75 -17.15 10.07
N ILE A 144 -3.67 -17.77 9.56
CA ILE A 144 -3.74 -18.60 8.35
C ILE A 144 -4.68 -19.79 8.56
N ALA A 145 -4.59 -20.48 9.70
CA ALA A 145 -5.48 -21.59 10.03
C ALA A 145 -6.95 -21.12 10.10
N ALA A 146 -7.22 -19.95 10.66
CA ALA A 146 -8.55 -19.36 10.68
C ALA A 146 -9.06 -19.01 9.28
N LEU A 147 -8.23 -18.43 8.41
CA LEU A 147 -8.59 -18.16 7.02
C LEU A 147 -8.92 -19.44 6.25
N GLN A 148 -8.12 -20.50 6.44
CA GLN A 148 -8.32 -21.79 5.78
C GLN A 148 -9.56 -22.56 6.26
N SER A 149 -10.19 -22.14 7.36
CA SER A 149 -11.41 -22.79 7.88
C SER A 149 -12.70 -22.41 7.16
N SER A 150 -12.66 -21.47 6.21
CA SER A 150 -13.81 -21.08 5.37
C SER A 150 -13.41 -21.00 3.90
N ASP A 151 -14.35 -21.33 2.99
CA ASP A 151 -14.10 -21.30 1.53
C ASP A 151 -13.66 -19.92 1.04
N GLU A 152 -14.30 -18.85 1.53
CA GLU A 152 -13.95 -17.47 1.17
C GLU A 152 -12.59 -17.07 1.74
N GLY A 153 -12.27 -17.49 2.96
CA GLY A 153 -10.98 -17.22 3.59
C GLY A 153 -9.83 -17.92 2.88
N GLN A 154 -10.01 -19.20 2.53
CA GLN A 154 -9.05 -19.97 1.74
C GLN A 154 -8.79 -19.29 0.39
N LYS A 155 -9.86 -18.94 -0.33
CA LYS A 155 -9.75 -18.27 -1.62
C LYS A 155 -8.99 -16.95 -1.55
N GLN A 156 -9.26 -16.10 -0.55
CA GLN A 156 -8.54 -14.82 -0.42
C GLN A 156 -7.08 -15.02 0.03
N TYR A 157 -6.80 -16.01 0.87
CA TYR A 157 -5.43 -16.35 1.25
C TYR A 157 -4.62 -16.91 0.07
N ASP A 158 -5.20 -17.80 -0.75
CA ASP A 158 -4.54 -18.32 -1.95
C ASP A 158 -4.22 -17.20 -2.94
N GLN A 159 -5.14 -16.23 -3.11
CA GLN A 159 -4.88 -15.02 -3.91
C GLN A 159 -3.71 -14.19 -3.37
N LEU A 160 -3.59 -14.05 -2.05
CA LEU A 160 -2.45 -13.38 -1.42
C LEU A 160 -1.14 -14.13 -1.72
N CYS A 161 -1.13 -15.46 -1.62
CA CYS A 161 0.03 -16.29 -1.93
C CYS A 161 0.43 -16.15 -3.40
N THR A 162 -0.51 -16.29 -4.34
CA THR A 162 -0.25 -16.09 -5.78
C THR A 162 0.31 -14.71 -6.06
N LYS A 163 -0.27 -13.64 -5.48
CA LYS A 163 0.24 -12.27 -5.61
C LYS A 163 1.69 -12.15 -5.11
N LYS A 164 2.02 -12.76 -3.96
CA LYS A 164 3.40 -12.76 -3.41
C LYS A 164 4.36 -13.52 -4.32
N GLU A 165 3.96 -14.67 -4.86
CA GLU A 165 4.75 -15.46 -5.81
C GLU A 165 4.97 -14.72 -7.14
N GLU A 166 3.92 -14.12 -7.70
CA GLU A 166 4.02 -13.29 -8.91
C GLU A 166 5.02 -12.15 -8.72
N PHE A 167 4.99 -11.47 -7.58
CA PHE A 167 5.94 -10.42 -7.26
C PHE A 167 7.39 -10.94 -7.18
N ILE A 168 7.59 -12.12 -6.57
CA ILE A 168 8.91 -12.79 -6.53
C ILE A 168 9.35 -13.18 -7.95
N ASN A 169 8.45 -13.70 -8.77
CA ASN A 169 8.73 -14.09 -10.15
C ASN A 169 9.06 -12.89 -11.02
N MET A 170 8.35 -11.76 -10.85
CA MET A 170 8.67 -10.49 -11.52
C MET A 170 10.07 -9.98 -11.16
N LYS A 171 10.49 -10.13 -9.89
CA LYS A 171 11.86 -9.80 -9.48
C LYS A 171 12.89 -10.73 -10.14
N LYS A 172 12.59 -12.02 -10.25
CA LYS A 172 13.47 -13.01 -10.91
C LYS A 172 13.54 -12.81 -12.43
N SER A 173 12.44 -12.41 -13.07
CA SER A 173 12.30 -12.39 -14.53
C SER A 173 12.92 -11.16 -15.22
N GLY A 174 13.74 -10.36 -14.54
CA GLY A 174 14.43 -9.19 -15.12
C GLY A 174 14.02 -7.83 -14.53
N GLY A 175 13.15 -7.82 -13.51
CA GLY A 175 12.77 -6.63 -12.76
C GLY A 175 11.91 -5.61 -13.53
N PRO A 176 11.94 -4.31 -13.14
CA PRO A 176 10.98 -3.34 -13.62
C PRO A 176 11.24 -2.92 -15.08
N HIS A 177 10.17 -2.56 -15.79
CA HIS A 177 10.27 -1.99 -17.15
C HIS A 177 10.65 -0.50 -17.14
N LYS A 178 10.42 0.20 -16.02
CA LYS A 178 10.72 1.63 -15.87
C LYS A 178 11.39 1.89 -14.53
N LEU A 179 12.43 2.73 -14.56
CA LEU A 179 13.14 3.22 -13.38
C LEU A 179 13.32 4.73 -13.51
N THR A 180 13.10 5.45 -12.41
CA THR A 180 13.32 6.90 -12.32
C THR A 180 14.07 7.15 -11.04
N LEU A 181 15.21 7.83 -11.16
CA LEU A 181 15.99 8.23 -9.99
C LEU A 181 15.55 9.63 -9.50
N PRO A 182 15.52 9.87 -8.18
CA PRO A 182 15.26 11.19 -7.63
C PRO A 182 16.28 12.23 -8.09
N SER A 183 15.89 13.51 -8.18
CA SER A 183 16.75 14.60 -8.69
C SER A 183 18.06 14.83 -7.92
N GLN A 184 18.18 14.30 -6.71
CA GLN A 184 19.43 14.40 -5.92
C GLN A 184 20.39 13.22 -6.15
N SER A 185 20.04 12.28 -7.03
CA SER A 185 20.86 11.10 -7.27
C SER A 185 22.19 11.42 -7.96
N THR A 186 23.24 10.73 -7.54
CA THR A 186 24.59 10.77 -8.13
C THR A 186 24.92 9.48 -8.89
N ASP A 187 26.13 9.41 -9.45
CA ASP A 187 26.65 8.19 -10.06
C ASP A 187 26.71 7.04 -9.05
N GLU A 188 27.10 7.29 -7.80
CA GLU A 188 27.12 6.25 -6.76
C GLU A 188 25.74 5.63 -6.54
N ASP A 189 24.68 6.44 -6.49
CA ASP A 189 23.31 5.96 -6.32
C ASP A 189 22.87 5.09 -7.49
N LEU A 190 23.07 5.58 -8.72
CA LEU A 190 22.73 4.85 -9.94
C LEU A 190 23.49 3.52 -10.02
N ILE A 191 24.80 3.55 -9.77
CA ILE A 191 25.65 2.37 -9.77
C ILE A 191 25.21 1.39 -8.70
N HIS A 192 24.92 1.86 -7.48
CA HIS A 192 24.47 1.01 -6.38
C HIS A 192 23.16 0.31 -6.72
N VAL A 193 22.21 1.02 -7.33
CA VAL A 193 20.94 0.46 -7.80
C VAL A 193 21.21 -0.59 -8.87
N LEU A 194 21.92 -0.23 -9.95
CA LEU A 194 22.14 -1.11 -11.10
C LEU A 194 22.99 -2.35 -10.78
N LYS A 195 23.95 -2.27 -9.84
CA LYS A 195 24.77 -3.43 -9.42
C LYS A 195 23.97 -4.49 -8.67
N ASN A 196 23.02 -4.07 -7.84
CA ASN A 196 22.31 -4.96 -6.91
C ASN A 196 20.93 -5.39 -7.40
N GLY A 197 20.39 -4.74 -8.43
CA GLY A 197 19.06 -5.02 -8.96
C GLY A 197 19.05 -5.91 -10.20
N SER A 198 17.90 -6.55 -10.45
CA SER A 198 17.60 -7.20 -11.71
C SER A 198 16.95 -6.17 -12.64
N PHE A 199 17.62 -5.79 -13.72
CA PHE A 199 17.13 -4.78 -14.69
C PHE A 199 17.16 -5.28 -16.14
N GLY A 200 17.11 -6.60 -16.34
CA GLY A 200 17.06 -7.22 -17.66
C GLY A 200 15.85 -6.78 -18.52
N ASN A 201 14.75 -6.39 -17.88
CA ASN A 201 13.54 -5.91 -18.56
C ASN A 201 13.44 -4.38 -18.63
N LEU A 202 14.44 -3.65 -18.12
CA LEU A 202 14.36 -2.21 -18.03
C LEU A 202 14.37 -1.59 -19.43
N GLN A 203 13.24 -0.98 -19.80
CA GLN A 203 13.02 -0.35 -21.10
C GLN A 203 13.11 1.17 -21.02
N SER A 204 12.80 1.77 -19.86
CA SER A 204 12.83 3.21 -19.66
C SER A 204 13.62 3.59 -18.41
N LEU A 205 14.71 4.33 -18.61
CA LEU A 205 15.52 4.90 -17.53
C LEU A 205 15.41 6.42 -17.58
N ASN A 206 14.90 7.01 -16.51
CA ASN A 206 14.80 8.46 -16.37
C ASN A 206 15.76 8.96 -15.30
N LEU A 207 16.75 9.74 -15.74
CA LEU A 207 17.78 10.38 -14.93
C LEU A 207 17.65 11.90 -14.98
N ALA A 208 16.51 12.43 -15.44
CA ALA A 208 16.35 13.86 -15.60
C ALA A 208 16.51 14.61 -14.27
N PHE A 209 17.17 15.77 -14.33
CA PHE A 209 17.48 16.62 -13.19
C PHE A 209 18.30 15.95 -12.09
N THR A 210 19.11 14.94 -12.42
CA THR A 210 20.03 14.28 -11.49
C THR A 210 21.46 14.83 -11.63
N SER A 211 22.31 14.56 -10.63
CA SER A 211 23.74 14.87 -10.67
C SER A 211 24.58 13.76 -11.30
N VAL A 212 23.94 12.86 -12.05
CA VAL A 212 24.61 11.76 -12.76
C VAL A 212 25.51 12.33 -13.86
N THR A 213 26.71 11.76 -13.97
CA THR A 213 27.72 12.11 -14.99
C THR A 213 27.96 10.92 -15.93
N SER A 214 28.83 11.13 -16.92
CA SER A 214 29.25 10.07 -17.84
C SER A 214 30.07 8.94 -17.20
N ASP A 215 30.51 9.08 -15.95
CA ASP A 215 31.19 8.00 -15.22
C ASP A 215 30.26 6.80 -14.94
N SER A 216 28.94 7.01 -14.98
CA SER A 216 27.95 5.93 -14.87
C SER A 216 27.63 5.20 -16.17
N ALA A 217 28.13 5.67 -17.33
CA ALA A 217 27.78 5.13 -18.65
C ALA A 217 28.08 3.62 -18.77
N ASP A 218 29.18 3.14 -18.18
CA ASP A 218 29.58 1.72 -18.13
C ASP A 218 28.55 0.80 -17.44
N TYR A 219 27.61 1.36 -16.69
CA TYR A 219 26.52 0.64 -16.06
C TYR A 219 25.23 0.76 -16.87
N ILE A 220 24.98 1.92 -17.48
CA ILE A 220 23.80 2.12 -18.34
C ILE A 220 23.88 1.20 -19.57
N ILE A 221 25.06 1.02 -20.17
CA ILE A 221 25.25 0.14 -21.33
C ILE A 221 24.98 -1.35 -21.05
N LYS A 222 24.91 -1.74 -19.77
CA LYS A 222 24.61 -3.12 -19.34
C LYS A 222 23.12 -3.42 -19.28
N LEU A 223 22.25 -2.49 -19.70
CA LEU A 223 20.80 -2.63 -19.72
C LEU A 223 20.32 -3.18 -21.08
N PRO A 224 20.11 -4.50 -21.23
CA PRO A 224 19.99 -5.16 -22.54
C PRO A 224 18.66 -4.90 -23.26
N SER A 225 17.72 -4.26 -22.57
CA SER A 225 16.36 -3.99 -23.05
C SER A 225 16.04 -2.50 -23.08
N LEU A 226 17.03 -1.61 -22.87
CA LEU A 226 16.78 -0.18 -22.78
C LEU A 226 16.35 0.40 -24.13
N ILE A 227 15.21 1.10 -24.14
CA ILE A 227 14.58 1.72 -25.31
C ILE A 227 14.51 3.24 -25.15
N HIS A 228 14.26 3.72 -23.94
CA HIS A 228 14.13 5.14 -23.63
C HIS A 228 15.13 5.53 -22.53
N LEU A 229 15.98 6.51 -22.82
CA LEU A 229 16.91 7.08 -21.86
C LEU A 229 16.72 8.59 -21.80
N ASN A 230 16.39 9.11 -20.62
CA ASN A 230 16.23 10.54 -20.41
C ASN A 230 17.36 11.07 -19.53
N LEU A 231 18.23 11.89 -20.12
CA LEU A 231 19.38 12.54 -19.49
C LEU A 231 19.18 14.05 -19.35
N TRP A 232 17.94 14.56 -19.48
CA TRP A 232 17.69 16.00 -19.42
C TRP A 232 18.24 16.62 -18.13
N ALA A 233 19.04 17.69 -18.25
CA ALA A 233 19.59 18.43 -17.12
C ALA A 233 20.47 17.56 -16.22
N THR A 234 21.33 16.76 -16.84
CA THR A 234 22.38 15.96 -16.19
C THR A 234 23.76 16.47 -16.58
N GLN A 235 24.81 15.98 -15.93
CA GLN A 235 26.20 16.32 -16.25
C GLN A 235 26.84 15.33 -17.24
N PHE A 236 26.03 14.71 -18.10
CA PHE A 236 26.52 13.82 -19.15
C PHE A 236 27.29 14.61 -20.22
N ASP A 237 28.43 14.09 -20.64
CA ASP A 237 29.31 14.65 -21.67
C ASP A 237 29.44 13.72 -22.89
N ASP A 238 30.26 14.15 -23.86
CA ASP A 238 30.50 13.43 -25.12
C ASP A 238 31.02 12.01 -24.92
N ARG A 239 31.82 11.74 -23.87
CA ARG A 239 32.41 10.43 -23.62
C ARG A 239 31.33 9.41 -23.28
N GLY A 240 30.38 9.82 -22.43
CA GLY A 240 29.24 8.97 -22.08
C GLY A 240 28.31 8.73 -23.25
N LEU A 241 28.08 9.76 -24.09
CA LEU A 241 27.22 9.63 -25.26
C LEU A 241 27.79 8.64 -26.29
N ILE A 242 29.10 8.68 -26.54
CA ILE A 242 29.79 7.73 -27.44
C ILE A 242 29.56 6.30 -26.95
N LEU A 243 29.82 6.02 -25.67
CA LEU A 243 29.60 4.69 -25.08
C LEU A 243 28.16 4.20 -25.22
N ILE A 244 27.18 5.07 -24.96
CA ILE A 244 25.76 4.74 -25.12
C ILE A 244 25.47 4.39 -26.59
N SER A 245 25.97 5.17 -27.55
CA SER A 245 25.73 4.95 -28.98
C SER A 245 26.32 3.64 -29.51
N GLU A 246 27.47 3.21 -28.97
CA GLU A 246 28.16 1.99 -29.39
C GLU A 246 27.51 0.72 -28.81
N HIS A 247 26.94 0.81 -27.60
CA HIS A 247 26.55 -0.37 -26.83
C HIS A 247 25.05 -0.55 -26.60
N LEU A 248 24.21 0.43 -26.93
CA LEU A 248 22.74 0.34 -26.76
C LEU A 248 21.99 0.28 -28.11
N PRO A 249 22.06 -0.85 -28.85
CA PRO A 249 21.49 -0.96 -30.19
C PRO A 249 19.95 -0.88 -30.22
N LYS A 250 19.29 -1.12 -29.08
CA LYS A 250 17.82 -1.07 -28.94
C LYS A 250 17.29 0.29 -28.53
N LEU A 251 18.16 1.25 -28.20
CA LEU A 251 17.72 2.58 -27.77
C LEU A 251 17.04 3.29 -28.94
N GLN A 252 15.83 3.78 -28.70
CA GLN A 252 14.99 4.45 -29.68
C GLN A 252 14.71 5.91 -29.33
N SER A 253 14.88 6.30 -28.07
CA SER A 253 14.66 7.67 -27.60
C SER A 253 15.72 8.06 -26.60
N LEU A 254 16.42 9.15 -26.89
CA LEU A 254 17.46 9.71 -26.04
C LEU A 254 17.25 11.21 -25.88
N ASN A 255 16.98 11.68 -24.67
CA ASN A 255 16.87 13.12 -24.39
C ASN A 255 18.17 13.65 -23.79
N LEU A 256 18.81 14.58 -24.51
CA LEU A 256 20.10 15.22 -24.15
C LEU A 256 19.94 16.72 -23.83
N CYS A 257 18.72 17.22 -23.64
CA CYS A 257 18.51 18.63 -23.31
C CYS A 257 19.31 19.02 -22.06
N GLU A 258 19.92 20.20 -22.07
CA GLU A 258 20.67 20.75 -20.92
C GLU A 258 21.73 19.78 -20.38
N THR A 259 22.41 19.04 -21.26
CA THR A 259 23.61 18.24 -20.93
C THR A 259 24.88 18.95 -21.37
N ALA A 260 26.04 18.41 -20.98
CA ALA A 260 27.36 18.88 -21.40
C ALA A 260 27.83 18.27 -22.74
N VAL A 261 26.94 17.57 -23.45
CA VAL A 261 27.19 17.04 -24.81
C VAL A 261 27.36 18.20 -25.79
N THR A 262 28.39 18.11 -26.64
CA THR A 262 28.72 19.08 -27.68
C THR A 262 28.47 18.51 -29.08
N ASP A 263 28.66 19.35 -30.10
CA ASP A 263 28.59 18.93 -31.52
C ASP A 263 29.58 17.80 -31.85
N GLU A 264 30.70 17.69 -31.13
CA GLU A 264 31.65 16.59 -31.30
C GLU A 264 31.04 15.25 -30.89
N GLY A 265 30.34 15.18 -29.75
CA GLY A 265 29.63 13.98 -29.32
C GLY A 265 28.46 13.62 -30.24
N LEU A 266 27.75 14.61 -30.78
CA LEU A 266 26.64 14.38 -31.72
C LEU A 266 27.11 13.70 -33.02
N ASN A 267 28.37 13.86 -33.44
CA ASN A 267 28.91 13.15 -34.60
C ASN A 267 28.91 11.62 -34.40
N ALA A 268 28.98 11.12 -33.16
CA ALA A 268 28.87 9.69 -32.86
C ALA A 268 27.48 9.13 -33.21
N LEU A 269 26.45 9.97 -33.19
CA LEU A 269 25.06 9.58 -33.45
C LEU A 269 24.75 9.41 -34.93
N VAL A 270 25.59 9.94 -35.83
CA VAL A 270 25.37 9.91 -37.29
C VAL A 270 25.25 8.48 -37.83
N PHE A 271 25.92 7.51 -37.20
CA PHE A 271 25.87 6.10 -37.58
C PHE A 271 24.87 5.28 -36.77
N TRP A 272 24.12 5.89 -35.84
CA TRP A 272 23.18 5.19 -34.97
C TRP A 272 21.86 4.93 -35.68
N LYS A 273 21.69 3.69 -36.17
CA LYS A 273 20.59 3.33 -37.10
C LYS A 273 19.20 3.24 -36.47
N THR A 274 19.08 3.24 -35.14
CA THR A 274 17.85 2.86 -34.42
C THR A 274 17.28 3.94 -33.49
N CYS A 275 18.04 4.99 -33.18
CA CYS A 275 17.67 5.98 -32.16
C CYS A 275 17.05 7.26 -32.76
N ARG A 276 16.02 7.82 -32.10
CA ARG A 276 15.47 9.16 -32.35
C ARG A 276 15.88 10.07 -31.19
N PHE A 277 16.32 11.28 -31.51
CA PHE A 277 16.81 12.28 -30.56
C PHE A 277 15.77 13.38 -30.35
#